data_AF-A0A0A2V8N0-F1
#
_entry.id   AF-A0A0A2V8N0-F1
#
_cell.length_a   1.000
_cell.length_b   1.000
_cell.length_c   1.000
_cell.angle_alpha   90.00
_cell.angle_beta   90.00
_cell.angle_gamma   90.00
#
_symmetry.space_group_name_H-M   'P 1'
#
loop_
_entity.id
_entity.type
_entity.pdbx_description
1 polymer ?
#
loop_
_entity_poly.entity_id
_entity_poly.type
_entity_poly.pdbx_seq_one_letter_code
_entity_poly.pdbx_strand_id
1 'polypeptide(L)'
;MPNVEVESRRMPYSDTKEARERYKMIMPKICAASAVLAAVVNAVPTVSDAHVAKHANHKDHYANNIALAAFALQRIWYNQSTGLWDNAWWNSGNALTTLADWAKLRPIEAERLEISDVIHNTWSRAQNVDVFTIKTVMSNGIMKTEDCINGEGPACAAAAAAAAATGGGVQPQAFRNFLNDFYDDEGWWALGLIHAYDYTHKQEYLDSAVRIFSDMQGGGNTNCKGGIYWSKKRSYVNAIANELYLSVAASLANRIPNDKGKYTSIAESQWQWFANSGMINGDNLINDGLNDQCINNGQTTWTYNQGVVLGGLVELYKATGNRDYLDRANDLASVSMKKLVDGNGILVEGCENDGGHCGGDGAQFKGVYARNLRYLDEISPSNDIKYFLARNADSIWAKDRDENNNKLGVAWAGPLYSPIGNAHSSAMDALVGAVAAV
;
A
#
# COMPACT_ATOMS: atom_id res chain seq x y z
N MET A 1 69.77 12.41 -7.62
CA MET A 1 70.35 13.17 -8.75
C MET A 1 70.42 12.23 -9.95
N PRO A 2 70.09 12.67 -11.18
CA PRO A 2 69.24 13.81 -11.55
C PRO A 2 68.05 13.39 -12.46
N ASN A 3 67.21 14.36 -12.82
CA ASN A 3 66.22 14.27 -13.89
C ASN A 3 66.89 14.09 -15.28
N VAL A 4 66.11 13.80 -16.32
CA VAL A 4 66.05 14.58 -17.57
C VAL A 4 64.75 14.20 -18.34
N GLU A 5 64.07 15.23 -18.86
CA GLU A 5 62.88 15.17 -19.73
C GLU A 5 63.32 15.38 -21.21
N VAL A 6 62.41 15.79 -22.11
CA VAL A 6 62.65 16.28 -23.50
C VAL A 6 62.74 15.20 -24.60
N GLU A 7 62.17 15.35 -25.81
CA GLU A 7 61.03 16.13 -26.35
C GLU A 7 60.88 15.80 -27.86
N SER A 8 59.65 15.75 -28.40
CA SER A 8 59.36 16.02 -29.83
C SER A 8 59.84 14.95 -30.88
N ARG A 9 59.35 14.86 -32.12
CA ARG A 9 58.50 15.73 -32.97
C ARG A 9 57.88 14.94 -34.15
N ARG A 10 56.72 15.42 -34.63
CA ARG A 10 56.18 15.35 -36.02
C ARG A 10 55.82 14.00 -36.67
N MET A 11 54.52 13.87 -36.95
CA MET A 11 54.01 13.24 -38.19
C MET A 11 54.51 13.97 -39.45
N PRO A 12 54.54 13.25 -40.58
CA PRO A 12 54.04 13.77 -41.85
C PRO A 12 52.75 13.05 -42.28
N TYR A 13 51.90 13.77 -43.01
CA TYR A 13 50.64 13.32 -43.60
C TYR A 13 50.85 12.84 -45.05
N SER A 14 49.80 12.30 -45.68
CA SER A 14 49.72 11.71 -47.03
C SER A 14 50.20 10.23 -47.15
N ASP A 15 49.64 9.39 -48.03
CA ASP A 15 48.59 9.65 -49.02
C ASP A 15 47.57 8.49 -49.15
N THR A 16 46.43 8.84 -49.72
CA THR A 16 45.21 8.07 -49.92
C THR A 16 45.33 6.99 -51.00
N LYS A 17 45.18 5.71 -50.64
CA LYS A 17 44.59 4.69 -51.53
C LYS A 17 44.09 3.40 -50.86
N GLU A 18 44.73 2.91 -49.81
CA GLU A 18 44.38 1.59 -49.23
C GLU A 18 43.15 1.57 -48.30
N ALA A 19 42.69 2.72 -47.81
CA ALA A 19 41.51 2.80 -46.94
C ALA A 19 40.16 2.69 -47.69
N ARG A 20 40.13 2.68 -49.03
CA ARG A 20 38.89 2.75 -49.83
C ARG A 20 38.43 1.43 -50.47
N GLU A 21 39.20 0.35 -50.38
CA GLU A 21 38.82 -0.95 -50.98
C GLU A 21 38.35 -2.02 -49.95
N ARG A 22 38.43 -1.76 -48.63
CA ARG A 22 37.90 -2.68 -47.60
C ARG A 22 36.41 -2.47 -47.24
N TYR A 23 35.71 -1.57 -47.94
CA TYR A 23 34.30 -1.23 -47.70
C TYR A 23 33.38 -1.63 -48.87
N LYS A 24 33.67 -2.77 -49.51
CA LYS A 24 32.91 -3.33 -50.66
C LYS A 24 32.58 -4.83 -50.52
N MET A 25 32.17 -5.29 -49.35
CA MET A 25 31.38 -6.51 -49.22
C MET A 25 30.33 -6.38 -48.12
N ILE A 26 29.21 -7.09 -48.28
CA ILE A 26 28.06 -7.25 -47.36
C ILE A 26 27.03 -6.09 -47.37
N MET A 27 26.06 -6.20 -48.28
CA MET A 27 24.61 -5.88 -48.18
C MET A 27 24.03 -5.66 -49.60
N PRO A 28 22.72 -5.84 -49.86
CA PRO A 28 21.70 -6.68 -49.20
C PRO A 28 20.99 -7.63 -50.21
N LYS A 29 20.02 -8.45 -49.77
CA LYS A 29 18.76 -8.72 -50.52
C LYS A 29 17.71 -9.51 -49.73
N ILE A 30 16.45 -9.23 -50.02
CA ILE A 30 15.22 -9.76 -49.41
C ILE A 30 14.42 -10.53 -50.48
N CYS A 31 13.73 -11.60 -50.06
CA CYS A 31 12.63 -12.35 -50.72
C CYS A 31 12.78 -12.88 -52.17
N ALA A 32 12.73 -14.21 -52.31
CA ALA A 32 11.79 -14.93 -53.18
C ALA A 32 11.72 -16.43 -52.74
N ALA A 33 10.61 -17.12 -53.04
CA ALA A 33 10.28 -18.43 -52.48
C ALA A 33 10.43 -19.61 -53.47
N SER A 34 10.55 -20.85 -52.96
CA SER A 34 9.54 -21.94 -53.17
C SER A 34 10.03 -23.32 -52.71
N ALA A 35 9.14 -24.06 -51.99
CA ALA A 35 8.97 -25.53 -51.87
C ALA A 35 10.21 -26.44 -51.61
N VAL A 36 10.24 -27.51 -50.82
CA VAL A 36 9.31 -28.62 -50.44
C VAL A 36 9.79 -29.13 -49.06
N LEU A 37 9.04 -29.71 -48.11
CA LEU A 37 7.70 -30.35 -48.03
C LEU A 37 6.92 -29.83 -46.80
N ALA A 38 5.70 -30.33 -46.54
CA ALA A 38 5.00 -30.22 -45.25
C ALA A 38 4.74 -31.61 -44.63
N ALA A 39 4.90 -31.71 -43.31
CA ALA A 39 4.31 -32.79 -42.50
C ALA A 39 3.47 -32.14 -41.40
N VAL A 40 2.15 -32.17 -41.57
CA VAL A 40 1.20 -31.50 -40.68
C VAL A 40 0.96 -32.37 -39.45
N VAL A 41 1.50 -31.96 -38.30
CA VAL A 41 0.93 -32.34 -37.00
C VAL A 41 0.06 -31.17 -36.54
N ASN A 42 -1.23 -31.24 -36.87
CA ASN A 42 -2.24 -30.39 -36.25
C ASN A 42 -2.43 -30.83 -34.80
N ALA A 43 -1.50 -30.43 -33.93
CA ALA A 43 -1.80 -30.30 -32.52
C ALA A 43 -2.79 -29.14 -32.37
N VAL A 44 -4.08 -29.46 -32.33
CA VAL A 44 -5.08 -28.53 -31.82
C VAL A 44 -4.63 -28.15 -30.41
N PRO A 45 -4.42 -26.86 -30.08
CA PRO A 45 -4.04 -26.47 -28.74
C PRO A 45 -5.10 -27.02 -27.78
N THR A 46 -4.63 -27.79 -26.80
CA THR A 46 -5.54 -28.39 -25.82
C THR A 46 -6.20 -27.28 -25.00
N VAL A 47 -7.37 -27.54 -24.41
CA VAL A 47 -8.15 -26.50 -23.70
C VAL A 47 -7.34 -25.81 -22.58
N SER A 48 -6.30 -26.48 -22.07
CA SER A 48 -5.26 -25.92 -21.19
C SER A 48 -4.45 -24.80 -21.83
N ASP A 49 -3.94 -24.98 -23.05
CA ASP A 49 -2.97 -24.06 -23.66
C ASP A 49 -3.65 -22.74 -24.05
N ALA A 50 -4.91 -22.81 -24.50
CA ALA A 50 -5.74 -21.64 -24.76
C ALA A 50 -6.11 -20.88 -23.47
N HIS A 51 -6.33 -21.58 -22.35
CA HIS A 51 -6.49 -20.93 -21.04
C HIS A 51 -5.19 -20.29 -20.57
N VAL A 52 -4.06 -20.99 -20.61
CA VAL A 52 -2.75 -20.47 -20.20
C VAL A 52 -2.39 -19.21 -21.01
N ALA A 53 -2.61 -19.20 -22.33
CA ALA A 53 -2.38 -18.02 -23.16
C ALA A 53 -3.30 -16.84 -22.81
N LYS A 54 -4.59 -17.10 -22.50
CA LYS A 54 -5.54 -16.06 -22.08
C LYS A 54 -5.21 -15.50 -20.69
N HIS A 55 -4.85 -16.37 -19.74
CA HIS A 55 -4.42 -15.97 -18.40
C HIS A 55 -3.09 -15.19 -18.43
N ALA A 56 -2.11 -15.61 -19.22
CA ALA A 56 -0.86 -14.87 -19.41
C ALA A 56 -1.12 -13.44 -19.95
N ASN A 57 -2.00 -13.31 -20.95
CA ASN A 57 -2.39 -12.01 -21.49
C ASN A 57 -3.07 -11.11 -20.43
N HIS A 58 -3.87 -11.68 -19.52
CA HIS A 58 -4.48 -10.93 -18.41
C HIS A 58 -3.46 -10.54 -17.33
N LYS A 59 -2.51 -11.42 -16.99
CA LYS A 59 -1.48 -11.13 -15.98
C LYS A 59 -0.54 -10.01 -16.42
N ASP A 60 -0.11 -10.05 -17.68
CA ASP A 60 0.71 -8.97 -18.25
C ASP A 60 -0.10 -7.70 -18.52
N HIS A 61 -1.41 -7.79 -18.77
CA HIS A 61 -2.29 -6.62 -18.79
C HIS A 61 -2.30 -5.88 -17.44
N TYR A 62 -2.64 -6.55 -16.34
CA TYR A 62 -2.64 -5.90 -15.02
C TYR A 62 -1.24 -5.44 -14.60
N ALA A 63 -0.19 -6.17 -14.94
CA ALA A 63 1.19 -5.79 -14.65
C ALA A 63 1.62 -4.48 -15.35
N ASN A 64 1.21 -4.30 -16.62
CA ASN A 64 1.43 -3.03 -17.33
C ASN A 64 0.61 -1.89 -16.70
N ASN A 65 -0.65 -2.16 -16.31
CA ASN A 65 -1.52 -1.17 -15.68
C ASN A 65 -0.93 -0.63 -14.36
N ILE A 66 -0.47 -1.53 -13.47
CA ILE A 66 0.15 -1.12 -12.20
C ILE A 66 1.50 -0.42 -12.41
N ALA A 67 2.30 -0.81 -13.40
CA ALA A 67 3.56 -0.11 -13.71
C ALA A 67 3.33 1.34 -14.19
N LEU A 68 2.30 1.56 -15.02
CA LEU A 68 1.89 2.89 -15.45
C LEU A 68 1.34 3.72 -14.28
N ALA A 69 0.56 3.11 -13.40
CA ALA A 69 0.04 3.77 -12.20
C ALA A 69 1.16 4.11 -11.20
N ALA A 70 2.12 3.20 -10.96
CA ALA A 70 3.27 3.46 -10.10
C ALA A 70 4.15 4.60 -10.64
N PHE A 71 4.37 4.65 -11.96
CA PHE A 71 5.06 5.79 -12.58
C PHE A 71 4.32 7.11 -12.36
N ALA A 72 2.99 7.13 -12.50
CA ALA A 72 2.18 8.31 -12.21
C ALA A 72 2.26 8.71 -10.71
N LEU A 73 2.17 7.73 -9.80
CA LEU A 73 2.28 7.94 -8.35
C LEU A 73 3.59 8.65 -7.99
N GLN A 74 4.72 8.14 -8.48
CA GLN A 74 6.05 8.70 -8.23
C GLN A 74 6.29 10.03 -8.91
N ARG A 75 5.73 10.26 -10.10
CA ARG A 75 5.97 11.49 -10.87
C ARG A 75 5.14 12.68 -10.39
N ILE A 76 3.93 12.44 -9.90
CA ILE A 76 2.93 13.50 -9.68
C ILE A 76 2.88 13.92 -8.22
N TRP A 77 2.95 12.97 -7.28
CA TRP A 77 2.67 13.24 -5.86
C TRP A 77 3.84 12.97 -4.90
N TYR A 78 4.87 12.23 -5.31
CA TYR A 78 6.01 11.94 -4.44
C TYR A 78 6.95 13.15 -4.28
N ASN A 79 7.11 13.61 -3.05
CA ASN A 79 8.02 14.68 -2.69
C ASN A 79 9.34 14.11 -2.17
N GLN A 80 10.43 14.26 -2.94
CA GLN A 80 11.74 13.73 -2.55
C GLN A 80 12.32 14.34 -1.27
N SER A 81 11.93 15.57 -0.89
CA SER A 81 12.51 16.25 0.29
C SER A 81 11.91 15.73 1.61
N THR A 82 10.61 15.44 1.62
CA THR A 82 9.88 14.88 2.77
C THR A 82 9.81 13.35 2.76
N GLY A 83 9.94 12.72 1.58
CA GLY A 83 9.71 11.29 1.40
C GLY A 83 8.23 10.90 1.48
N LEU A 84 7.32 11.83 1.26
CA LEU A 84 5.87 11.64 1.38
C LEU A 84 5.18 11.77 0.01
N TRP A 85 4.00 11.16 -0.13
CA TRP A 85 3.07 11.39 -1.23
C TRP A 85 2.01 12.41 -0.81
N ASP A 86 1.78 13.44 -1.63
CA ASP A 86 0.84 14.55 -1.34
C ASP A 86 1.11 15.31 -0.01
N ASN A 87 2.28 15.07 0.62
CA ASN A 87 2.55 15.40 2.02
C ASN A 87 1.50 14.86 3.02
N ALA A 88 0.70 13.86 2.63
CA ALA A 88 -0.27 13.20 3.50
C ALA A 88 0.42 12.10 4.31
N TRP A 89 0.53 12.28 5.64
CA TRP A 89 1.53 11.56 6.43
C TRP A 89 1.23 10.06 6.56
N TRP A 90 0.07 9.68 7.09
CA TRP A 90 -0.29 8.28 7.29
C TRP A 90 -0.63 7.57 5.97
N ASN A 91 -1.18 8.31 4.99
CA ASN A 91 -1.43 7.82 3.64
C ASN A 91 -0.14 7.43 2.91
N SER A 92 0.97 8.13 3.18
CA SER A 92 2.29 7.77 2.66
C SER A 92 2.76 6.39 3.13
N GLY A 93 2.39 5.96 4.35
CA GLY A 93 2.61 4.58 4.82
C GLY A 93 1.83 3.54 4.01
N ASN A 94 0.64 3.87 3.53
CA ASN A 94 -0.14 3.01 2.63
C ASN A 94 0.41 2.98 1.21
N ALA A 95 0.82 4.12 0.65
CA ALA A 95 1.51 4.19 -0.64
C ALA A 95 2.82 3.37 -0.62
N LEU A 96 3.60 3.48 0.46
CA LEU A 96 4.79 2.65 0.72
C LEU A 96 4.44 1.15 0.73
N THR A 97 3.36 0.75 1.42
CA THR A 97 2.92 -0.65 1.46
C THR A 97 2.56 -1.15 0.05
N THR A 98 1.80 -0.36 -0.70
CA THR A 98 1.33 -0.68 -2.07
C THR A 98 2.53 -0.91 -3.01
N LEU A 99 3.54 -0.03 -2.95
CA LEU A 99 4.74 -0.14 -3.78
C LEU A 99 5.61 -1.34 -3.38
N ALA A 100 5.81 -1.59 -2.09
CA ALA A 100 6.59 -2.73 -1.62
C ALA A 100 5.92 -4.07 -1.97
N ASP A 101 4.59 -4.15 -1.87
CA ASP A 101 3.82 -5.32 -2.30
C ASP A 101 3.88 -5.56 -3.81
N TRP A 102 3.71 -4.49 -4.61
CA TRP A 102 3.89 -4.59 -6.06
C TRP A 102 5.29 -5.08 -6.42
N ALA A 103 6.32 -4.55 -5.76
CA ALA A 103 7.71 -4.91 -6.01
C ALA A 103 8.03 -6.37 -5.62
N LYS A 104 7.41 -6.92 -4.57
CA LYS A 104 7.48 -8.36 -4.25
C LYS A 104 6.90 -9.24 -5.36
N LEU A 105 5.85 -8.79 -6.06
CA LEU A 105 5.24 -9.54 -7.17
C LEU A 105 5.95 -9.33 -8.53
N ARG A 106 6.51 -8.14 -8.77
CA ARG A 106 7.11 -7.72 -10.06
C ARG A 106 8.42 -6.96 -9.85
N PRO A 107 9.49 -7.60 -9.32
CA PRO A 107 10.72 -6.91 -8.93
C PRO A 107 11.47 -6.29 -10.12
N ILE A 108 11.43 -6.94 -11.30
CA ILE A 108 12.10 -6.42 -12.51
C ILE A 108 11.43 -5.13 -13.00
N GLU A 109 10.10 -5.05 -12.93
CA GLU A 109 9.36 -3.83 -13.29
C GLU A 109 9.48 -2.74 -12.22
N ALA A 110 9.50 -3.11 -10.94
CA ALA A 110 9.66 -2.17 -9.84
C ALA A 110 11.05 -1.52 -9.83
N GLU A 111 12.13 -2.27 -10.06
CA GLU A 111 13.48 -1.67 -10.10
C GLU A 111 13.73 -0.82 -11.36
N ARG A 112 12.91 -0.93 -12.42
CA ARG A 112 12.91 0.06 -13.53
C ARG A 112 12.32 1.42 -13.11
N LEU A 113 11.61 1.47 -11.99
CA LEU A 113 11.10 2.70 -11.35
C LEU A 113 11.86 3.01 -10.04
N GLU A 114 13.02 2.38 -9.81
CA GLU A 114 13.90 2.62 -8.67
C GLU A 114 13.17 2.49 -7.31
N ILE A 115 12.21 1.55 -7.20
CA ILE A 115 11.35 1.42 -6.02
C ILE A 115 12.15 1.13 -4.74
N SER A 116 13.26 0.38 -4.80
CA SER A 116 14.16 0.23 -3.65
C SER A 116 14.75 1.54 -3.13
N ASP A 117 15.04 2.50 -4.02
CA ASP A 117 15.56 3.83 -3.66
C ASP A 117 14.45 4.78 -3.21
N VAL A 118 13.25 4.67 -3.80
CA VAL A 118 12.04 5.32 -3.30
C VAL A 118 11.76 4.89 -1.85
N ILE A 119 11.78 3.59 -1.57
CA ILE A 119 11.58 3.03 -0.22
C ILE A 119 12.66 3.59 0.74
N HIS A 120 13.92 3.64 0.32
CA HIS A 120 15.01 4.16 1.15
C HIS A 120 14.93 5.67 1.40
N ASN A 121 14.57 6.48 0.39
CA ASN A 121 14.35 7.91 0.57
C ASN A 121 13.11 8.17 1.44
N THR A 122 12.01 7.44 1.22
CA THR A 122 10.82 7.47 2.08
C THR A 122 11.22 7.21 3.53
N TRP A 123 11.94 6.11 3.78
CA TRP A 123 12.37 5.77 5.14
C TRP A 123 13.26 6.85 5.75
N SER A 124 14.31 7.30 5.04
CA SER A 124 15.29 8.24 5.57
C SER A 124 14.76 9.68 5.72
N ARG A 125 13.77 10.10 4.93
CA ARG A 125 13.17 11.44 4.99
C ARG A 125 11.94 11.51 5.88
N ALA A 126 10.96 10.63 5.69
CA ALA A 126 9.67 10.70 6.40
C ALA A 126 9.83 10.45 7.92
N GLN A 127 10.86 9.73 8.35
CA GLN A 127 11.16 9.57 9.79
C GLN A 127 11.67 10.87 10.47
N ASN A 128 12.06 11.87 9.68
CA ASN A 128 12.69 13.12 10.13
C ASN A 128 11.83 14.36 9.87
N VAL A 129 10.60 14.21 9.36
CA VAL A 129 9.68 15.35 9.24
C VAL A 129 9.14 15.75 10.61
N ASP A 130 9.04 17.05 10.85
CA ASP A 130 8.30 17.57 12.00
C ASP A 130 6.80 17.58 11.61
N VAL A 131 6.04 16.60 12.12
CA VAL A 131 4.60 16.43 11.84
C VAL A 131 3.75 16.91 13.02
N PHE A 132 2.69 17.67 12.72
CA PHE A 132 1.58 17.95 13.64
C PHE A 132 0.25 17.66 12.93
N THR A 133 -0.61 16.88 13.57
CA THR A 133 -1.82 16.31 12.95
C THR A 133 -3.10 16.79 13.65
N ILE A 134 -4.09 17.21 12.87
CA ILE A 134 -5.47 17.42 13.34
C ILE A 134 -6.33 16.35 12.68
N LYS A 135 -7.23 15.73 13.45
CA LYS A 135 -8.29 14.86 12.91
C LYS A 135 -9.65 15.39 13.33
N THR A 136 -10.54 15.60 12.37
CA THR A 136 -11.88 16.17 12.55
C THR A 136 -12.93 15.25 11.92
N VAL A 137 -13.96 14.86 12.67
CA VAL A 137 -15.09 14.10 12.13
C VAL A 137 -15.98 15.04 11.30
N MET A 138 -16.16 14.70 10.03
CA MET A 138 -17.00 15.42 9.07
C MET A 138 -18.49 15.10 9.28
N SER A 139 -19.38 15.90 8.69
CA SER A 139 -20.84 15.72 8.84
C SER A 139 -21.38 14.39 8.26
N ASN A 140 -20.66 13.75 7.34
CA ASN A 140 -20.94 12.42 6.82
C ASN A 140 -20.22 11.29 7.60
N GLY A 141 -19.65 11.60 8.77
CA GLY A 141 -18.96 10.65 9.67
C GLY A 141 -17.51 10.34 9.29
N ILE A 142 -17.02 10.82 8.14
CA ILE A 142 -15.64 10.58 7.69
C ILE A 142 -14.65 11.33 8.56
N MET A 143 -13.51 10.71 8.86
CA MET A 143 -12.38 11.43 9.43
C MET A 143 -11.73 12.31 8.36
N LYS A 144 -11.48 13.57 8.69
CA LYS A 144 -10.60 14.44 7.91
C LYS A 144 -9.32 14.67 8.69
N THR A 145 -8.24 14.06 8.23
CA THR A 145 -6.87 14.38 8.66
C THR A 145 -6.37 15.63 7.95
N GLU A 146 -5.75 16.52 8.72
CA GLU A 146 -5.03 17.71 8.23
C GLU A 146 -3.67 17.76 8.90
N ASP A 147 -2.61 17.76 8.10
CA ASP A 147 -1.22 17.73 8.56
C ASP A 147 -0.56 19.12 8.47
N CYS A 148 0.46 19.30 9.30
CA CYS A 148 1.51 20.31 9.15
C CYS A 148 2.83 19.56 9.09
N ILE A 149 3.50 19.59 7.93
CA ILE A 149 4.75 18.89 7.66
C ILE A 149 5.83 19.94 7.50
N ASN A 150 6.82 19.96 8.40
CA ASN A 150 7.94 20.91 8.39
C ASN A 150 7.51 22.40 8.36
N GLY A 151 6.33 22.72 8.90
CA GLY A 151 5.77 24.08 8.87
C GLY A 151 4.91 24.41 7.64
N GLU A 152 4.68 23.45 6.73
CA GLU A 152 3.79 23.57 5.57
C GLU A 152 2.55 22.68 5.72
N GLY A 153 1.36 23.22 5.42
CA GLY A 153 0.10 22.46 5.44
C GLY A 153 -1.04 23.12 6.23
N PRO A 154 -2.29 22.61 6.07
CA PRO A 154 -3.48 23.19 6.68
C PRO A 154 -3.45 23.26 8.21
N ALA A 155 -2.80 22.31 8.88
CA ALA A 155 -2.78 22.29 10.36
C ALA A 155 -1.79 23.25 11.01
N CYS A 156 -0.92 23.93 10.25
CA CYS A 156 0.20 24.69 10.82
C CYS A 156 -0.22 25.87 11.71
N ALA A 157 -1.38 26.48 11.45
CA ALA A 157 -1.93 27.51 12.32
C ALA A 157 -2.30 26.95 13.71
N ALA A 158 -2.85 25.74 13.77
CA ALA A 158 -3.15 25.07 15.03
C ALA A 158 -1.89 24.53 15.72
N ALA A 159 -0.90 24.06 14.96
CA ALA A 159 0.42 23.67 15.49
C ALA A 159 1.09 24.85 16.23
N ALA A 160 1.09 26.03 15.61
CA ALA A 160 1.60 27.26 16.22
C ALA A 160 0.79 27.69 17.46
N ALA A 161 -0.55 27.55 17.44
CA ALA A 161 -1.40 27.83 18.59
C ALA A 161 -1.14 26.86 19.77
N ALA A 162 -0.94 25.57 19.49
CA ALA A 162 -0.59 24.56 20.48
C ALA A 162 0.79 24.84 21.11
N ALA A 163 1.79 25.21 20.30
CA ALA A 163 3.11 25.61 20.75
C ALA A 163 3.10 26.86 21.67
N ALA A 164 2.23 27.83 21.38
CA ALA A 164 2.04 29.00 22.22
C ALA A 164 1.37 28.64 23.56
N ALA A 165 0.39 27.73 23.55
CA ALA A 165 -0.35 27.31 24.75
C ALA A 165 0.53 26.55 25.78
N THR A 166 1.59 25.87 25.34
CA THR A 166 2.57 25.19 26.22
C THR A 166 3.67 26.13 26.76
N GLY A 167 3.55 27.44 26.54
CA GLY A 167 4.51 28.44 27.05
C GLY A 167 5.78 28.59 26.21
N GLY A 168 5.79 28.17 24.95
CA GLY A 168 6.87 28.40 24.00
C GLY A 168 8.19 27.64 24.26
N GLY A 169 8.27 26.87 25.36
CA GLY A 169 9.45 26.09 25.74
C GLY A 169 9.44 24.61 25.30
N VAL A 170 8.31 24.14 24.75
CA VAL A 170 8.17 22.77 24.23
C VAL A 170 7.63 22.88 22.81
N GLN A 171 8.43 22.48 21.82
CA GLN A 171 7.96 22.29 20.45
C GLN A 171 6.74 21.35 20.49
N PRO A 172 5.64 21.64 19.76
CA PRO A 172 4.52 20.72 19.65
C PRO A 172 5.11 19.39 19.17
N GLN A 173 4.90 18.31 19.93
CA GLN A 173 5.85 17.19 19.99
C GLN A 173 6.32 16.77 18.60
N ALA A 174 7.57 17.13 18.27
CA ALA A 174 8.17 16.82 16.97
C ALA A 174 8.45 15.33 16.92
N PHE A 175 7.44 14.55 16.53
CA PHE A 175 7.46 13.10 16.57
C PHE A 175 8.33 12.54 15.45
N ARG A 176 9.63 12.45 15.74
CA ARG A 176 10.57 11.74 14.88
C ARG A 176 10.35 10.23 14.95
N ASN A 177 10.93 9.55 13.98
CA ASN A 177 11.01 8.09 13.89
C ASN A 177 9.69 7.37 13.57
N PHE A 178 8.79 8.03 12.83
CA PHE A 178 7.44 7.58 12.45
C PHE A 178 6.44 7.50 13.61
N LEU A 179 6.57 8.40 14.59
CA LEU A 179 5.61 8.53 15.68
C LEU A 179 4.63 9.69 15.37
N ASN A 180 3.48 9.73 16.03
CA ASN A 180 2.48 10.82 15.93
C ASN A 180 1.62 10.86 17.21
N ASP A 181 0.67 11.79 17.33
CA ASP A 181 -0.34 11.76 18.39
C ASP A 181 -1.37 10.61 18.24
N PHE A 182 -1.38 9.94 17.09
CA PHE A 182 -2.40 8.98 16.64
C PHE A 182 -1.77 7.60 16.38
N TYR A 183 -2.27 6.58 17.08
CA TYR A 183 -1.69 5.23 17.07
C TYR A 183 -2.04 4.43 15.82
N ASP A 184 -3.12 4.77 15.13
CA ASP A 184 -3.44 4.26 13.80
C ASP A 184 -2.47 4.82 12.74
N ASP A 185 -2.18 6.12 12.78
CA ASP A 185 -1.20 6.75 11.87
C ASP A 185 0.19 6.10 12.00
N GLU A 186 0.60 5.80 13.23
CA GLU A 186 1.77 4.99 13.55
C GLU A 186 1.67 3.56 12.99
N GLY A 187 0.53 2.89 13.20
CA GLY A 187 0.27 1.52 12.71
C GLY A 187 0.40 1.38 11.19
N TRP A 188 -0.02 2.37 10.41
CA TRP A 188 0.16 2.39 8.95
C TRP A 188 1.63 2.41 8.54
N TRP A 189 2.47 3.20 9.22
CA TRP A 189 3.90 3.21 8.99
C TRP A 189 4.57 1.90 9.41
N ALA A 190 4.17 1.32 10.55
CA ALA A 190 4.70 0.03 10.99
C ALA A 190 4.43 -1.09 9.96
N LEU A 191 3.23 -1.16 9.40
CA LEU A 191 2.91 -2.11 8.32
C LEU A 191 3.70 -1.80 7.04
N GLY A 192 3.73 -0.54 6.58
CA GLY A 192 4.49 -0.16 5.38
C GLY A 192 5.99 -0.50 5.47
N LEU A 193 6.58 -0.33 6.65
CA LEU A 193 7.99 -0.67 6.91
C LEU A 193 8.23 -2.18 7.03
N ILE A 194 7.27 -2.95 7.54
CA ILE A 194 7.32 -4.43 7.49
C ILE A 194 7.27 -4.93 6.05
N HIS A 195 6.41 -4.35 5.20
CA HIS A 195 6.36 -4.72 3.78
C HIS A 195 7.62 -4.27 3.01
N ALA A 196 8.18 -3.11 3.36
CA ALA A 196 9.49 -2.68 2.85
C ALA A 196 10.63 -3.65 3.25
N TYR A 197 10.62 -4.18 4.48
CA TYR A 197 11.55 -5.22 4.91
C TYR A 197 11.35 -6.53 4.13
N ASP A 198 10.09 -6.96 3.93
CA ASP A 198 9.77 -8.18 3.16
C ASP A 198 10.29 -8.11 1.72
N TYR A 199 10.35 -6.91 1.12
CA TYR A 199 10.88 -6.70 -0.23
C TYR A 199 12.41 -6.55 -0.26
N THR A 200 12.96 -5.67 0.57
CA THR A 200 14.37 -5.23 0.47
C THR A 200 15.33 -5.98 1.38
N HIS A 201 14.81 -6.69 2.38
CA HIS A 201 15.54 -7.34 3.47
C HIS A 201 16.45 -6.41 4.30
N LYS A 202 16.21 -5.09 4.25
CA LYS A 202 16.91 -4.06 5.02
C LYS A 202 16.37 -4.00 6.45
N GLN A 203 17.20 -4.43 7.41
CA GLN A 203 16.82 -4.62 8.82
C GLN A 203 16.33 -3.32 9.48
N GLU A 204 16.85 -2.16 9.08
CA GLU A 204 16.49 -0.85 9.63
C GLU A 204 14.99 -0.50 9.49
N TYR A 205 14.29 -1.12 8.53
CA TYR A 205 12.84 -0.96 8.35
C TYR A 205 12.07 -1.79 9.39
N LEU A 206 12.47 -3.04 9.62
CA LEU A 206 11.87 -3.90 10.65
C LEU A 206 12.15 -3.38 12.06
N ASP A 207 13.37 -2.91 12.33
CA ASP A 207 13.73 -2.26 13.60
C ASP A 207 12.89 -0.99 13.86
N SER A 208 12.56 -0.26 12.79
CA SER A 208 11.66 0.89 12.87
C SER A 208 10.23 0.47 13.19
N ALA A 209 9.70 -0.59 12.57
CA ALA A 209 8.39 -1.13 12.90
C ALA A 209 8.29 -1.65 14.35
N VAL A 210 9.34 -2.29 14.87
CA VAL A 210 9.42 -2.71 16.29
C VAL A 210 9.35 -1.52 17.23
N ARG A 211 10.07 -0.44 16.92
CA ARG A 211 10.04 0.81 17.71
C ARG A 211 8.65 1.45 17.71
N ILE A 212 8.00 1.54 16.55
CA ILE A 212 6.63 2.09 16.42
C ILE A 212 5.64 1.24 17.23
N PHE A 213 5.70 -0.08 17.09
CA PHE A 213 4.86 -1.00 17.87
C PHE A 213 5.10 -0.91 19.39
N SER A 214 6.28 -0.46 19.82
CA SER A 214 6.55 -0.16 21.22
C SER A 214 5.85 1.12 21.72
N ASP A 215 5.58 2.10 20.86
CA ASP A 215 4.82 3.31 21.21
C ASP A 215 3.30 3.02 21.20
N MET A 216 2.82 2.26 20.20
CA MET A 216 1.42 1.80 20.11
C MET A 216 0.92 1.09 21.39
N GLN A 217 1.80 0.36 22.09
CA GLN A 217 1.50 -0.25 23.39
C GLN A 217 1.12 0.76 24.48
N GLY A 218 1.58 2.02 24.39
CA GLY A 218 1.17 3.13 25.23
C GLY A 218 -0.32 3.48 25.10
N GLY A 219 -0.96 3.10 24.00
CA GLY A 219 -2.42 3.20 23.83
C GLY A 219 -3.22 2.25 24.72
N GLY A 220 -2.60 1.22 25.30
CA GLY A 220 -3.26 0.22 26.15
C GLY A 220 -3.83 0.76 27.47
N ASN A 221 -4.35 -0.14 28.31
CA ASN A 221 -5.08 0.17 29.55
C ASN A 221 -6.32 1.06 29.31
N THR A 222 -7.20 0.63 28.42
CA THR A 222 -8.49 1.30 28.17
C THR A 222 -9.51 1.04 29.28
N ASN A 223 -10.54 1.90 29.34
CA ASN A 223 -11.78 1.63 30.07
C ASN A 223 -12.49 0.34 29.63
N CYS A 224 -12.20 -0.15 28.42
CA CYS A 224 -12.82 -1.32 27.79
C CYS A 224 -12.10 -2.64 28.04
N LYS A 225 -11.28 -2.71 29.11
CA LYS A 225 -10.65 -3.93 29.65
C LYS A 225 -9.79 -4.69 28.62
N GLY A 226 -9.22 -3.97 27.67
CA GLY A 226 -8.37 -4.50 26.60
C GLY A 226 -8.36 -3.53 25.41
N GLY A 227 -7.67 -3.91 24.33
CA GLY A 227 -7.45 -3.01 23.20
C GLY A 227 -6.58 -1.80 23.55
N ILE A 228 -6.50 -0.87 22.60
CA ILE A 228 -5.81 0.41 22.70
C ILE A 228 -6.73 1.57 22.38
N TYR A 229 -6.45 2.73 22.96
CA TYR A 229 -7.01 4.01 22.52
C TYR A 229 -6.49 4.38 21.13
N TRP A 230 -7.27 5.18 20.41
CA TRP A 230 -6.94 5.70 19.08
C TRP A 230 -5.75 6.68 19.09
N SER A 231 -5.62 7.48 20.15
CA SER A 231 -4.61 8.55 20.24
C SER A 231 -4.04 8.71 21.65
N LYS A 232 -2.93 9.45 21.74
CA LYS A 232 -2.23 9.80 23.00
C LYS A 232 -3.09 10.65 23.94
N LYS A 233 -4.20 11.23 23.44
CA LYS A 233 -5.26 11.89 24.23
C LYS A 233 -6.20 10.93 24.97
N ARG A 234 -6.20 9.63 24.60
CA ARG A 234 -6.91 8.53 25.31
C ARG A 234 -8.42 8.76 25.48
N SER A 235 -9.06 9.31 24.44
CA SER A 235 -10.49 9.71 24.47
C SER A 235 -11.42 8.82 23.65
N TYR A 236 -10.90 7.86 22.88
CA TYR A 236 -11.72 7.00 22.01
C TYR A 236 -11.03 5.66 21.74
N VAL A 237 -11.81 4.57 21.68
CA VAL A 237 -11.36 3.21 21.36
C VAL A 237 -12.05 2.80 20.07
N ASN A 238 -11.36 2.92 18.94
CA ASN A 238 -11.88 2.63 17.61
C ASN A 238 -11.33 1.32 17.03
N ALA A 239 -12.03 0.81 16.02
CA ALA A 239 -11.68 -0.45 15.38
C ALA A 239 -10.29 -0.36 14.73
N ILE A 240 -10.02 0.69 13.94
CA ILE A 240 -8.79 0.76 13.13
C ILE A 240 -7.49 0.72 13.95
N ALA A 241 -7.38 1.47 15.05
CA ALA A 241 -6.17 1.42 15.88
C ALA A 241 -5.96 0.01 16.47
N ASN A 242 -7.05 -0.67 16.80
CA ASN A 242 -7.03 -2.01 17.38
C ASN A 242 -6.75 -3.12 16.36
N GLU A 243 -7.21 -2.96 15.12
CA GLU A 243 -6.91 -3.86 14.00
C GLU A 243 -5.46 -3.69 13.50
N LEU A 244 -4.95 -2.45 13.45
CA LEU A 244 -3.56 -2.18 13.13
C LEU A 244 -2.63 -2.73 14.21
N TYR A 245 -2.97 -2.54 15.49
CA TYR A 245 -2.22 -3.11 16.61
C TYR A 245 -2.18 -4.65 16.55
N LEU A 246 -3.30 -5.30 16.25
CA LEU A 246 -3.34 -6.75 15.96
C LEU A 246 -2.43 -7.12 14.79
N SER A 247 -2.54 -6.40 13.67
CA SER A 247 -1.87 -6.74 12.41
C SER A 247 -0.36 -6.56 12.49
N VAL A 248 0.11 -5.49 13.15
CA VAL A 248 1.53 -5.27 13.40
C VAL A 248 2.09 -6.33 14.35
N ALA A 249 1.38 -6.64 15.45
CA ALA A 249 1.80 -7.70 16.38
C ALA A 249 1.95 -9.06 15.67
N ALA A 250 0.93 -9.48 14.92
CA ALA A 250 0.95 -10.73 14.16
C ALA A 250 2.06 -10.74 13.10
N SER A 251 2.25 -9.63 12.40
CA SER A 251 3.29 -9.49 11.36
C SER A 251 4.71 -9.59 11.95
N LEU A 252 4.97 -8.95 13.11
CA LEU A 252 6.25 -9.03 13.81
C LEU A 252 6.53 -10.46 14.32
N ALA A 253 5.50 -11.18 14.78
CA ALA A 253 5.64 -12.58 15.21
C ALA A 253 6.18 -13.51 14.11
N ASN A 254 5.86 -13.24 12.84
CA ASN A 254 6.35 -14.00 11.69
C ASN A 254 7.78 -13.62 11.25
N ARG A 255 8.28 -12.46 11.67
CA ARG A 255 9.52 -11.85 11.14
C ARG A 255 10.63 -11.71 12.19
N ILE A 256 10.34 -11.92 13.46
CA ILE A 256 11.32 -11.87 14.56
C ILE A 256 11.28 -13.20 15.33
N PRO A 257 11.97 -14.25 14.85
CA PRO A 257 11.87 -15.60 15.44
C PRO A 257 12.19 -15.67 16.93
N ASN A 258 13.14 -14.86 17.41
CA ASN A 258 13.55 -14.83 18.82
C ASN A 258 12.47 -14.27 19.75
N ASP A 259 11.64 -13.34 19.27
CA ASP A 259 10.53 -12.72 20.01
C ASP A 259 9.16 -13.26 19.56
N LYS A 260 9.11 -14.30 18.72
CA LYS A 260 7.87 -14.81 18.11
C LYS A 260 6.78 -15.06 19.16
N GLY A 261 7.10 -15.74 20.25
CA GLY A 261 6.15 -16.04 21.33
C GLY A 261 5.53 -14.78 21.96
N LYS A 262 6.33 -13.74 22.21
CA LYS A 262 5.87 -12.45 22.75
C LYS A 262 4.88 -11.78 21.80
N TYR A 263 5.23 -11.64 20.53
CA TYR A 263 4.37 -10.98 19.55
C TYR A 263 3.10 -11.80 19.25
N THR A 264 3.21 -13.14 19.15
CA THR A 264 2.04 -14.03 19.04
C THR A 264 1.08 -13.85 20.22
N SER A 265 1.55 -13.91 21.47
CA SER A 265 0.68 -13.77 22.64
C SER A 265 -0.03 -12.41 22.71
N ILE A 266 0.62 -11.34 22.25
CA ILE A 266 -0.01 -10.01 22.14
C ILE A 266 -1.11 -10.04 21.08
N ALA A 267 -0.82 -10.59 19.89
CA ALA A 267 -1.78 -10.67 18.79
C ALA A 267 -2.99 -11.56 19.12
N GLU A 268 -2.79 -12.72 19.75
CA GLU A 268 -3.87 -13.61 20.20
C GLU A 268 -4.76 -12.92 21.24
N SER A 269 -4.16 -12.25 22.22
CA SER A 269 -4.89 -11.50 23.25
C SER A 269 -5.70 -10.34 22.65
N GLN A 270 -5.09 -9.62 21.70
CA GLN A 270 -5.74 -8.51 21.01
C GLN A 270 -6.90 -8.98 20.14
N TRP A 271 -6.73 -10.06 19.38
CA TRP A 271 -7.80 -10.65 18.59
C TRP A 271 -8.94 -11.16 19.49
N GLN A 272 -8.61 -11.85 20.59
CA GLN A 272 -9.62 -12.32 21.54
C GLN A 272 -10.43 -11.16 22.12
N TRP A 273 -9.78 -10.05 22.48
CA TRP A 273 -10.51 -8.85 22.92
C TRP A 273 -11.35 -8.26 21.77
N PHE A 274 -10.79 -8.08 20.58
CA PHE A 274 -11.46 -7.45 19.44
C PHE A 274 -12.71 -8.22 19.02
N ALA A 275 -12.62 -9.55 18.90
CA ALA A 275 -13.75 -10.41 18.56
C ALA A 275 -14.88 -10.37 19.61
N ASN A 276 -14.56 -10.11 20.89
CA ASN A 276 -15.53 -10.01 21.98
C ASN A 276 -15.94 -8.56 22.33
N SER A 277 -15.36 -7.55 21.67
CA SER A 277 -15.65 -6.12 21.91
C SER A 277 -17.07 -5.71 21.51
N GLY A 278 -17.71 -6.51 20.64
CA GLY A 278 -18.99 -6.18 20.01
C GLY A 278 -18.87 -5.28 18.77
N MET A 279 -17.68 -4.80 18.39
CA MET A 279 -17.49 -3.97 17.18
C MET A 279 -17.83 -4.74 15.89
N ILE A 280 -17.59 -6.05 15.86
CA ILE A 280 -18.19 -6.94 14.84
C ILE A 280 -19.68 -7.09 15.19
N ASN A 281 -20.55 -6.49 14.38
CA ASN A 281 -21.99 -6.49 14.61
C ASN A 281 -22.67 -7.80 14.17
N GLY A 282 -23.98 -7.91 14.46
CA GLY A 282 -24.80 -9.06 14.07
C GLY A 282 -24.93 -9.28 12.56
N ASP A 283 -24.47 -8.32 11.76
CA ASP A 283 -24.42 -8.38 10.31
C ASP A 283 -23.07 -8.89 9.76
N ASN A 284 -22.13 -9.26 10.64
CA ASN A 284 -20.72 -9.59 10.39
C ASN A 284 -19.94 -8.48 9.66
N LEU A 285 -20.26 -7.22 9.95
CA LEU A 285 -19.47 -6.05 9.59
C LEU A 285 -18.90 -5.38 10.84
N ILE A 286 -17.80 -4.65 10.70
CA ILE A 286 -17.13 -3.94 11.78
C ILE A 286 -17.55 -2.46 11.76
N ASN A 287 -18.20 -2.01 12.84
CA ASN A 287 -18.50 -0.60 13.08
C ASN A 287 -17.26 0.15 13.58
N ASP A 288 -17.28 1.48 13.50
CA ASP A 288 -16.11 2.32 13.77
C ASP A 288 -15.47 2.17 15.16
N GLY A 289 -16.24 1.88 16.23
CA GLY A 289 -15.64 1.83 17.57
C GLY A 289 -16.60 1.62 18.74
N LEU A 290 -16.09 1.91 19.94
CA LEU A 290 -16.79 1.80 21.21
C LEU A 290 -17.03 3.18 21.83
N ASN A 291 -18.19 3.36 22.47
CA ASN A 291 -18.46 4.53 23.31
C ASN A 291 -17.80 4.43 24.70
N ASP A 292 -17.96 5.46 25.54
CA ASP A 292 -17.36 5.52 26.90
C ASP A 292 -17.80 4.37 27.82
N GLN A 293 -18.97 3.77 27.55
CA GLN A 293 -19.51 2.60 28.25
C GLN A 293 -19.02 1.28 27.65
N CYS A 294 -18.13 1.32 26.66
CA CYS A 294 -17.55 0.18 25.96
C CYS A 294 -18.58 -0.66 25.21
N ILE A 295 -19.59 0.00 24.64
CA ILE A 295 -20.61 -0.58 23.78
C ILE A 295 -20.32 -0.13 22.34
N ASN A 296 -20.51 -1.03 21.37
CA ASN A 296 -20.42 -0.72 19.94
C ASN A 296 -21.28 0.52 19.62
N ASN A 297 -20.66 1.51 18.98
CA ASN A 297 -21.26 2.80 18.65
C ASN A 297 -22.28 2.74 17.49
N GLY A 298 -22.34 1.64 16.75
CA GLY A 298 -23.22 1.44 15.59
C GLY A 298 -22.90 2.34 14.38
N GLN A 299 -21.75 3.00 14.36
CA GLN A 299 -21.35 3.94 13.30
C GLN A 299 -20.90 3.22 12.02
N THR A 300 -20.64 3.98 10.95
CA THR A 300 -20.34 3.49 9.60
C THR A 300 -19.34 2.32 9.57
N THR A 301 -19.68 1.30 8.77
CA THR A 301 -18.84 0.13 8.53
C THR A 301 -17.88 0.38 7.35
N TRP A 302 -16.93 1.30 7.55
CA TRP A 302 -15.93 1.71 6.57
C TRP A 302 -15.17 0.51 5.97
N THR A 303 -14.79 0.55 4.68
CA THR A 303 -14.19 -0.62 4.01
C THR A 303 -12.86 -1.05 4.64
N TYR A 304 -12.06 -0.10 5.11
CA TYR A 304 -10.73 -0.38 5.69
C TYR A 304 -10.77 -1.23 6.97
N ASN A 305 -11.75 -1.05 7.85
CA ASN A 305 -11.98 -1.86 9.05
C ASN A 305 -12.38 -3.31 8.68
N GLN A 306 -13.04 -3.49 7.52
CA GLN A 306 -13.32 -4.84 7.01
C GLN A 306 -12.07 -5.49 6.41
N GLY A 307 -11.01 -4.73 6.18
CA GLY A 307 -9.80 -5.14 5.48
C GLY A 307 -8.67 -5.50 6.45
N VAL A 308 -8.25 -4.56 7.32
CA VAL A 308 -7.07 -4.72 8.18
C VAL A 308 -7.21 -5.96 9.08
N VAL A 309 -8.41 -6.20 9.63
CA VAL A 309 -8.71 -7.43 10.39
C VAL A 309 -8.38 -8.72 9.63
N LEU A 310 -8.57 -8.78 8.31
CA LEU A 310 -8.29 -9.96 7.49
C LEU A 310 -6.78 -10.22 7.38
N GLY A 311 -6.00 -9.16 7.16
CA GLY A 311 -4.54 -9.26 7.14
C GLY A 311 -3.97 -9.67 8.50
N GLY A 312 -4.49 -9.09 9.58
CA GLY A 312 -4.13 -9.46 10.94
C GLY A 312 -4.42 -10.94 11.25
N LEU A 313 -5.58 -11.45 10.84
CA LEU A 313 -5.93 -12.88 10.97
C LEU A 313 -5.07 -13.80 10.10
N VAL A 314 -4.74 -13.39 8.86
CA VAL A 314 -3.82 -14.11 7.97
C VAL A 314 -2.42 -14.22 8.58
N GLU A 315 -1.89 -13.13 9.12
CA GLU A 315 -0.60 -13.13 9.80
C GLU A 315 -0.64 -13.92 11.12
N LEU A 316 -1.75 -13.89 11.86
CA LEU A 316 -1.92 -14.67 13.08
C LEU A 316 -2.00 -16.18 12.79
N TYR A 317 -2.65 -16.57 11.68
CA TYR A 317 -2.57 -17.94 11.15
C TYR A 317 -1.13 -18.34 10.81
N LYS A 318 -0.37 -17.52 10.07
CA LYS A 318 1.05 -17.79 9.76
C LYS A 318 1.89 -17.96 11.04
N ALA A 319 1.57 -17.20 12.09
CA ALA A 319 2.29 -17.25 13.36
C ALA A 319 1.98 -18.53 14.16
N THR A 320 0.72 -18.95 14.21
CA THR A 320 0.23 -20.01 15.12
C THR A 320 -0.02 -21.37 14.46
N GLY A 321 -0.34 -21.38 13.16
CA GLY A 321 -0.90 -22.53 12.45
C GLY A 321 -2.39 -22.78 12.72
N ASN A 322 -3.06 -21.98 13.56
CA ASN A 322 -4.48 -22.20 13.88
C ASN A 322 -5.40 -21.74 12.75
N ARG A 323 -6.07 -22.70 12.09
CA ARG A 323 -6.98 -22.46 10.97
C ARG A 323 -8.21 -21.62 11.31
N ASP A 324 -8.65 -21.59 12.58
CA ASP A 324 -9.81 -20.80 13.01
C ASP A 324 -9.69 -19.32 12.59
N TYR A 325 -8.47 -18.78 12.55
CA TYR A 325 -8.21 -17.41 12.09
C TYR A 325 -8.47 -17.22 10.59
N LEU A 326 -8.10 -18.19 9.75
CA LEU A 326 -8.42 -18.14 8.31
C LEU A 326 -9.90 -18.36 8.05
N ASP A 327 -10.52 -19.31 8.75
CA ASP A 327 -11.94 -19.61 8.57
C ASP A 327 -12.77 -18.37 8.95
N ARG A 328 -12.42 -17.68 10.05
CA ARG A 328 -13.04 -16.42 10.44
C ARG A 328 -12.76 -15.25 9.49
N ALA A 329 -11.56 -15.17 8.90
CA ALA A 329 -11.26 -14.18 7.88
C ALA A 329 -12.11 -14.40 6.61
N ASN A 330 -12.27 -15.65 6.18
CA ASN A 330 -13.14 -16.00 5.05
C ASN A 330 -14.61 -15.65 5.32
N ASP A 331 -15.14 -15.90 6.51
CA ASP A 331 -16.50 -15.48 6.90
C ASP A 331 -16.70 -13.97 6.72
N LEU A 332 -15.81 -13.15 7.30
CA LEU A 332 -15.87 -11.68 7.25
C LEU A 332 -15.71 -11.15 5.81
N ALA A 333 -14.79 -11.73 5.03
CA ALA A 333 -14.61 -11.41 3.61
C ALA A 333 -15.87 -11.73 2.79
N SER A 334 -16.49 -12.90 3.02
CA SER A 334 -17.66 -13.37 2.26
C SER A 334 -18.91 -12.49 2.42
N VAL A 335 -18.98 -11.75 3.54
CA VAL A 335 -20.04 -10.80 3.87
C VAL A 335 -19.72 -9.41 3.34
N SER A 336 -18.53 -8.89 3.63
CA SER A 336 -18.12 -7.54 3.22
C SER A 336 -18.08 -7.37 1.70
N MET A 337 -17.59 -8.37 0.96
CA MET A 337 -17.61 -8.37 -0.53
C MET A 337 -19.02 -8.32 -1.14
N LYS A 338 -20.07 -8.64 -0.38
CA LYS A 338 -21.47 -8.63 -0.84
C LYS A 338 -22.24 -7.40 -0.38
N LYS A 339 -21.83 -6.77 0.72
CA LYS A 339 -22.55 -5.65 1.35
C LYS A 339 -21.97 -4.27 1.03
N LEU A 340 -20.68 -4.17 0.71
CA LEU A 340 -19.98 -2.89 0.47
C LEU A 340 -19.74 -2.63 -1.02
N VAL A 341 -20.69 -3.04 -1.86
CA VAL A 341 -20.61 -2.93 -3.33
C VAL A 341 -21.81 -2.22 -3.93
N ASP A 342 -21.62 -1.63 -5.11
CA ASP A 342 -22.70 -1.15 -5.97
C ASP A 342 -23.47 -2.30 -6.64
N GLY A 343 -24.49 -1.96 -7.43
CA GLY A 343 -25.28 -2.93 -8.21
C GLY A 343 -24.50 -3.71 -9.29
N ASN A 344 -23.24 -3.34 -9.58
CA ASN A 344 -22.35 -4.03 -10.50
C ASN A 344 -21.31 -4.91 -9.76
N GLY A 345 -21.29 -4.91 -8.43
CA GLY A 345 -20.29 -5.63 -7.64
C GLY A 345 -18.93 -4.94 -7.56
N ILE A 346 -18.89 -3.61 -7.73
CA ILE A 346 -17.72 -2.74 -7.53
C ILE A 346 -17.73 -2.23 -6.09
N LEU A 347 -16.58 -2.29 -5.42
CA LEU A 347 -16.41 -1.82 -4.04
C LEU A 347 -16.63 -0.30 -3.99
N VAL A 348 -17.52 0.12 -3.09
CA VAL A 348 -17.88 1.53 -2.89
C VAL A 348 -17.61 1.97 -1.46
N GLU A 349 -17.25 3.24 -1.35
CA GLU A 349 -17.28 4.00 -0.12
C GLU A 349 -18.41 5.05 -0.22
N GLY A 350 -19.15 5.26 0.86
CA GLY A 350 -20.46 5.93 0.83
C GLY A 350 -20.47 7.41 0.38
N CYS A 351 -19.29 7.97 0.14
CA CYS A 351 -18.99 9.40 -0.05
C CYS A 351 -18.37 9.75 -1.41
N GLU A 352 -18.19 8.78 -2.31
CA GLU A 352 -17.45 8.99 -3.57
C GLU A 352 -18.06 10.11 -4.42
N ASN A 353 -19.39 10.24 -4.35
CA ASN A 353 -20.18 11.20 -5.10
C ASN A 353 -20.56 12.46 -4.30
N ASP A 354 -20.12 12.57 -3.03
CA ASP A 354 -20.24 13.81 -2.25
C ASP A 354 -19.32 14.89 -2.83
N GLY A 355 -19.61 16.17 -2.59
CA GLY A 355 -18.78 17.28 -3.09
C GLY A 355 -17.34 17.33 -2.54
N GLY A 356 -16.99 16.47 -1.59
CA GLY A 356 -15.62 16.26 -1.09
C GLY A 356 -14.95 14.98 -1.60
N HIS A 357 -15.64 14.13 -2.36
CA HIS A 357 -15.14 12.87 -2.93
C HIS A 357 -14.34 12.02 -1.92
N CYS A 358 -14.97 11.73 -0.77
CA CYS A 358 -14.38 11.07 0.41
C CYS A 358 -13.18 11.77 1.10
N GLY A 359 -12.64 12.87 0.57
CA GLY A 359 -11.45 13.55 1.11
C GLY A 359 -10.19 12.68 1.07
N GLY A 360 -9.13 13.12 1.76
CA GLY A 360 -7.87 12.38 1.79
C GLY A 360 -7.97 11.00 2.46
N ASP A 361 -8.67 10.92 3.60
CA ASP A 361 -8.70 9.69 4.40
C ASP A 361 -9.60 8.63 3.75
N GLY A 362 -10.88 8.96 3.50
CA GLY A 362 -11.86 8.03 2.94
C GLY A 362 -11.45 7.50 1.56
N ALA A 363 -10.73 8.30 0.77
CA ALA A 363 -10.21 7.86 -0.52
C ALA A 363 -9.19 6.71 -0.41
N GLN A 364 -8.52 6.54 0.73
CA GLN A 364 -7.56 5.45 0.97
C GLN A 364 -8.23 4.10 1.27
N PHE A 365 -9.46 4.11 1.81
CA PHE A 365 -10.00 2.96 2.55
C PHE A 365 -10.24 1.71 1.70
N LYS A 366 -10.59 1.88 0.42
CA LYS A 366 -10.90 0.78 -0.49
C LYS A 366 -9.68 -0.04 -0.90
N GLY A 367 -8.53 0.60 -1.09
CA GLY A 367 -7.27 -0.08 -1.38
C GLY A 367 -6.80 -0.94 -0.22
N VAL A 368 -6.88 -0.42 1.01
CA VAL A 368 -6.61 -1.21 2.23
C VAL A 368 -7.42 -2.50 2.24
N TYR A 369 -8.71 -2.43 1.92
CA TYR A 369 -9.57 -3.61 1.83
C TYR A 369 -9.12 -4.58 0.74
N ALA A 370 -8.88 -4.10 -0.49
CA ALA A 370 -8.44 -4.93 -1.61
C ALA A 370 -7.08 -5.63 -1.35
N ARG A 371 -6.12 -4.91 -0.75
CA ARG A 371 -4.80 -5.46 -0.37
C ARG A 371 -4.91 -6.57 0.67
N ASN A 372 -5.75 -6.41 1.69
CA ASN A 372 -5.91 -7.46 2.71
C ASN A 372 -6.75 -8.65 2.20
N LEU A 373 -7.70 -8.46 1.29
CA LEU A 373 -8.33 -9.55 0.56
C LEU A 373 -7.31 -10.37 -0.25
N ARG A 374 -6.33 -9.70 -0.89
CA ARG A 374 -5.24 -10.37 -1.61
C ARG A 374 -4.42 -11.27 -0.68
N TYR A 375 -4.05 -10.79 0.51
CA TYR A 375 -3.33 -11.60 1.50
C TYR A 375 -4.09 -12.86 1.92
N LEU A 376 -5.43 -12.76 2.00
CA LEU A 376 -6.28 -13.91 2.30
C LEU A 376 -6.34 -14.91 1.14
N ASP A 377 -6.49 -14.45 -0.10
CA ASP A 377 -6.49 -15.33 -1.29
C ASP A 377 -5.13 -16.02 -1.50
N GLU A 378 -4.01 -15.35 -1.20
CA GLU A 378 -2.66 -15.92 -1.29
C GLU A 378 -2.45 -17.16 -0.40
N ILE A 379 -3.17 -17.26 0.73
CA ILE A 379 -3.06 -18.38 1.70
C ILE A 379 -4.30 -19.29 1.74
N SER A 380 -5.45 -18.79 1.31
CA SER A 380 -6.75 -19.46 1.28
C SER A 380 -7.48 -19.14 -0.04
N PRO A 381 -7.02 -19.69 -1.19
CA PRO A 381 -7.48 -19.26 -2.50
C PRO A 381 -8.98 -19.44 -2.72
N SER A 382 -9.64 -18.39 -3.22
CA SER A 382 -11.07 -18.33 -3.45
C SER A 382 -11.40 -17.66 -4.79
N ASN A 383 -12.14 -18.35 -5.64
CA ASN A 383 -12.60 -17.79 -6.91
C ASN A 383 -13.44 -16.51 -6.71
N ASP A 384 -14.20 -16.42 -5.61
CA ASP A 384 -14.99 -15.22 -5.30
C ASP A 384 -14.09 -14.01 -5.05
N ILE A 385 -13.00 -14.17 -4.28
CA ILE A 385 -12.02 -13.09 -4.03
C ILE A 385 -11.30 -12.73 -5.32
N LYS A 386 -10.86 -13.71 -6.11
CA LYS A 386 -10.17 -13.47 -7.39
C LYS A 386 -11.04 -12.69 -8.38
N TYR A 387 -12.30 -13.09 -8.54
CA TYR A 387 -13.25 -12.37 -9.41
C TYR A 387 -13.62 -11.00 -8.84
N PHE A 388 -13.64 -10.82 -7.51
CA PHE A 388 -13.84 -9.52 -6.88
C PHE A 388 -12.68 -8.56 -7.19
N LEU A 389 -11.43 -8.99 -6.96
CA LEU A 389 -10.24 -8.17 -7.21
C LEU A 389 -10.11 -7.80 -8.69
N ALA A 390 -10.25 -8.78 -9.60
CA ALA A 390 -10.20 -8.55 -11.04
C ALA A 390 -11.29 -7.57 -11.52
N ARG A 391 -12.55 -7.75 -11.08
CA ARG A 391 -13.66 -6.86 -11.48
C ARG A 391 -13.43 -5.41 -11.05
N ASN A 392 -12.90 -5.19 -9.84
CA ASN A 392 -12.57 -3.86 -9.35
C ASN A 392 -11.42 -3.25 -10.15
N ALA A 393 -10.34 -4.01 -10.38
CA ALA A 393 -9.20 -3.59 -11.20
C ALA A 393 -9.61 -3.19 -12.64
N ASP A 394 -10.46 -4.00 -13.29
CA ASP A 394 -11.01 -3.72 -14.62
C ASP A 394 -11.83 -2.42 -14.64
N SER A 395 -12.71 -2.23 -13.63
CA SER A 395 -13.56 -1.03 -13.55
C SER A 395 -12.75 0.24 -13.28
N ILE A 396 -11.77 0.19 -12.37
CA ILE A 396 -10.81 1.27 -12.10
C ILE A 396 -10.14 1.69 -13.43
N TRP A 397 -9.54 0.73 -14.13
CA TRP A 397 -8.75 1.02 -15.32
C TRP A 397 -9.58 1.58 -16.49
N ALA A 398 -10.85 1.18 -16.58
CA ALA A 398 -11.76 1.57 -17.65
C ALA A 398 -12.59 2.84 -17.36
N LYS A 399 -12.82 3.21 -16.08
CA LYS A 399 -13.80 4.24 -15.70
C LYS A 399 -13.30 5.30 -14.71
N ASP A 400 -12.24 4.99 -13.96
CA ASP A 400 -11.71 5.84 -12.89
C ASP A 400 -10.20 6.11 -13.11
N ARG A 401 -9.84 6.37 -14.38
CA ARG A 401 -8.47 6.66 -14.84
C ARG A 401 -8.44 7.85 -15.80
N ASP A 402 -7.53 8.80 -15.58
CA ASP A 402 -7.19 9.84 -16.55
C ASP A 402 -6.34 9.24 -17.67
N GLU A 403 -6.87 9.19 -18.89
CA GLU A 403 -6.21 8.52 -20.01
C GLU A 403 -4.87 9.15 -20.43
N ASN A 404 -4.63 10.42 -20.08
CA ASN A 404 -3.45 11.16 -20.52
C ASN A 404 -2.20 10.88 -19.67
N ASN A 405 -2.40 10.45 -18.42
CA ASN A 405 -1.34 10.37 -17.42
C ASN A 405 -1.52 9.22 -16.41
N ASN A 406 -2.56 8.41 -16.57
CA ASN A 406 -2.90 7.24 -15.75
C ASN A 406 -3.12 7.52 -14.25
N LYS A 407 -3.47 8.75 -13.86
CA LYS A 407 -3.97 9.03 -12.51
C LYS A 407 -5.27 8.26 -12.27
N LEU A 408 -5.37 7.58 -11.12
CA LEU A 408 -6.54 6.82 -10.70
C LEU A 408 -7.31 7.60 -9.63
N GLY A 409 -8.64 7.57 -9.68
CA GLY A 409 -9.51 8.29 -8.75
C GLY A 409 -9.99 7.45 -7.56
N VAL A 410 -11.08 7.91 -6.95
CA VAL A 410 -11.75 7.25 -5.81
C VAL A 410 -13.01 6.49 -6.23
N ALA A 411 -13.68 6.94 -7.29
CA ALA A 411 -14.97 6.44 -7.74
C ALA A 411 -14.77 5.29 -8.73
N TRP A 412 -14.42 4.10 -8.23
CA TRP A 412 -14.03 2.93 -9.03
C TRP A 412 -15.09 2.45 -10.04
N ALA A 413 -16.37 2.83 -9.85
CA ALA A 413 -17.47 2.57 -10.78
C ALA A 413 -17.59 3.62 -11.91
N GLY A 414 -16.81 4.70 -11.84
CA GLY A 414 -16.92 5.93 -12.62
C GLY A 414 -17.99 6.90 -12.08
N PRO A 415 -17.93 8.20 -12.45
CA PRO A 415 -16.92 8.82 -13.30
C PRO A 415 -15.65 9.20 -12.52
N LEU A 416 -14.55 9.41 -13.24
CA LEU A 416 -13.33 9.98 -12.69
C LEU A 416 -13.57 11.37 -12.08
N TYR A 417 -13.37 11.49 -10.76
CA TYR A 417 -13.22 12.77 -10.06
C TYR A 417 -11.74 13.17 -9.94
N SER A 418 -11.46 14.42 -9.57
CA SER A 418 -10.09 14.98 -9.52
C SER A 418 -9.14 14.11 -8.68
N PRO A 419 -8.16 13.41 -9.28
CA PRO A 419 -7.33 12.45 -8.54
C PRO A 419 -6.39 13.09 -7.53
N ILE A 420 -6.21 12.40 -6.41
CA ILE A 420 -5.23 12.68 -5.34
C ILE A 420 -4.40 11.42 -5.07
N GLY A 421 -3.19 11.54 -4.54
CA GLY A 421 -2.27 10.42 -4.29
C GLY A 421 -2.85 9.34 -3.37
N ASN A 422 -3.70 9.73 -2.41
CA ASN A 422 -4.41 8.83 -1.50
C ASN A 422 -5.36 7.90 -2.28
N ALA A 423 -6.20 8.48 -3.15
CA ALA A 423 -7.09 7.76 -4.04
C ALA A 423 -6.31 6.90 -5.05
N HIS A 424 -5.21 7.44 -5.58
CA HIS A 424 -4.40 6.77 -6.58
C HIS A 424 -3.71 5.51 -6.03
N SER A 425 -3.07 5.61 -4.85
CA SER A 425 -2.48 4.44 -4.17
C SER A 425 -3.54 3.43 -3.73
N SER A 426 -4.71 3.90 -3.31
CA SER A 426 -5.88 3.06 -3.00
C SER A 426 -6.34 2.23 -4.21
N ALA A 427 -6.48 2.85 -5.38
CA ALA A 427 -6.81 2.15 -6.61
C ALA A 427 -5.69 1.22 -7.10
N MET A 428 -4.42 1.57 -6.86
CA MET A 428 -3.27 0.69 -7.14
C MET A 428 -3.31 -0.62 -6.33
N ASP A 429 -3.70 -0.61 -5.05
CA ASP A 429 -3.83 -1.83 -4.23
C ASP A 429 -4.77 -2.88 -4.89
N ALA A 430 -5.84 -2.45 -5.57
CA ALA A 430 -6.73 -3.34 -6.32
C ALA A 430 -6.07 -3.90 -7.60
N LEU A 431 -5.27 -3.09 -8.32
CA LEU A 431 -4.49 -3.56 -9.46
C LEU A 431 -3.42 -4.59 -9.04
N VAL A 432 -2.73 -4.35 -7.91
CA VAL A 432 -1.80 -5.31 -7.29
C VAL A 432 -2.54 -6.60 -6.90
N GLY A 433 -3.75 -6.47 -6.33
CA GLY A 433 -4.67 -7.58 -6.08
C GLY A 433 -4.92 -8.44 -7.31
N ALA A 434 -5.26 -7.81 -8.44
CA ALA A 434 -5.51 -8.52 -9.70
C ALA A 434 -4.25 -9.22 -10.26
N VAL A 435 -3.05 -8.61 -10.17
CA VAL A 435 -1.78 -9.24 -10.61
C VAL A 435 -1.48 -10.55 -9.84
N ALA A 436 -1.84 -10.63 -8.56
CA ALA A 436 -1.70 -11.84 -7.76
C ALA A 436 -2.78 -12.89 -8.07
N ALA A 437 -4.01 -12.45 -8.37
CA ALA A 437 -5.19 -13.31 -8.53
C ALA A 437 -5.21 -14.16 -9.82
N VAL A 438 -4.61 -13.68 -10.93
CA VAL A 438 -4.77 -14.26 -12.29
C VAL A 438 -3.62 -15.11 -12.84
#